data_AF-A0A7Y0E2F7-F1
#
_entry.id   AF-A0A7Y0E2F7-F1
#
_cell.length_a   1.000
_cell.length_b   1.000
_cell.length_c   1.000
_cell.angle_alpha   90.00
_cell.angle_beta   90.00
_cell.angle_gamma   90.00
#
_symmetry.space_group_name_H-M   'P 1'
#
loop_
_entity.id
_entity.type
_entity.pdbx_description
1 polymer ?
#
loop_
_entity_poly.entity_id
_entity_poly.type
_entity_poly.pdbx_seq_one_letter_code
_entity_poly.pdbx_strand_id
1 'polypeptide(L)' 'MLVSIPEARRQLGGIGNTLFYELVNNRDVPIHLVKIGRRSMVRQSDLESYIATLPAGDEAA' A
#
# COMPACT_ATOMS: atom_id res chain seq x y z
N MET A 1 5.82 -11.45 3.81
CA MET A 1 5.36 -11.88 2.46
C MET A 1 5.46 -10.69 1.50
N LEU A 2 5.69 -10.95 0.20
CA LEU A 2 5.73 -9.90 -0.83
C LEU A 2 4.50 -10.01 -1.73
N VAL A 3 3.89 -8.88 -2.02
CA VAL A 3 2.70 -8.78 -2.88
C VAL A 3 2.99 -7.90 -4.09
N SER A 4 2.30 -8.19 -5.20
CA SER A 4 2.40 -7.38 -6.41
C SER A 4 1.72 -6.03 -6.22
N ILE A 5 2.09 -5.01 -7.02
CA ILE A 5 1.41 -3.70 -6.97
C ILE A 5 -0.12 -3.81 -7.20
N PRO A 6 -0.63 -4.58 -8.18
CA PRO A 6 -2.07 -4.78 -8.33
C PRO A 6 -2.75 -5.32 -7.07
N GLU A 7 -2.10 -6.25 -6.38
CA GLU A 7 -2.63 -6.85 -5.16
C GLU A 7 -2.58 -5.87 -3.97
N ALA A 8 -1.46 -5.17 -3.79
CA ALA A 8 -1.32 -4.12 -2.78
C ALA A 8 -2.41 -3.05 -2.92
N ARG A 9 -2.72 -2.64 -4.15
CA ARG A 9 -3.78 -1.67 -4.43
C ARG A 9 -5.16 -2.17 -4.04
N ARG A 10 -5.47 -3.45 -4.25
CA ARG A 10 -6.74 -4.05 -3.80
C ARG A 10 -6.85 -4.02 -2.29
N GLN A 11 -5.77 -4.36 -1.58
CA GLN A 11 -5.73 -4.34 -0.11
C GLN A 11 -5.91 -2.94 0.46
N LEU A 12 -5.42 -1.91 -0.25
CA LEU A 12 -5.61 -0.50 0.09
C LEU A 12 -7.01 0.05 -0.32
N GLY A 13 -8.00 -0.80 -0.57
CA GLY A 13 -9.36 -0.38 -0.95
C GLY A 13 -9.56 -0.17 -2.46
N GLY A 14 -8.70 -0.75 -3.31
CA GLY A 14 -8.86 -0.69 -4.76
C GLY A 14 -8.37 0.61 -5.41
N ILE A 15 -7.43 1.32 -4.78
CA ILE A 15 -6.95 2.62 -5.25
C ILE A 15 -6.33 2.60 -6.65
N GLY A 16 -6.32 3.76 -7.30
CA GLY A 16 -5.68 3.99 -8.59
C GLY A 16 -4.16 3.81 -8.56
N ASN A 17 -3.55 3.70 -9.75
CA ASN A 17 -2.10 3.56 -9.88
C ASN A 17 -1.36 4.83 -9.44
N THR A 18 -1.87 6.00 -9.85
CA THR A 18 -1.33 7.31 -9.48
C THR A 18 -1.32 7.49 -7.96
N LEU A 19 -2.48 7.32 -7.32
CA LEU A 19 -2.61 7.45 -5.87
C LEU A 19 -1.70 6.45 -5.12
N PHE A 20 -1.57 5.23 -5.61
CA PHE A 20 -0.64 4.26 -5.04
C PHE A 20 0.81 4.75 -5.06
N TYR A 21 1.27 5.30 -6.19
CA TYR A 21 2.63 5.84 -6.26
C TYR A 21 2.81 7.14 -5.48
N GLU A 22 1.77 7.96 -5.34
CA GLU A 22 1.78 9.12 -4.43
C GLU A 22 2.01 8.68 -2.98
N LEU A 23 1.31 7.63 -2.53
CA LEU A 23 1.50 7.07 -1.18
C LEU A 23 2.91 6.50 -0.98
N VAL A 24 3.40 5.71 -1.94
CA VAL A 24 4.75 5.14 -1.88
C VAL A 24 5.84 6.22 -1.86
N ASN A 25 5.63 7.32 -2.58
CA ASN A 25 6.60 8.41 -2.65
C ASN A 25 6.50 9.37 -1.45
N ASN A 26 5.46 9.25 -0.62
CA ASN A 26 5.31 10.03 0.59
C ASN A 26 6.21 9.45 1.70
N ARG A 27 7.10 10.29 2.24
CA ARG A 27 8.07 9.88 3.28
C ARG A 27 7.41 9.55 4.62
N ASP A 28 6.20 10.05 4.85
CA ASP A 28 5.45 9.83 6.08
C ASP A 28 4.64 8.53 6.03
N VAL A 29 4.57 7.87 4.86
CA VAL A 29 3.84 6.62 4.66
C VAL A 29 4.82 5.45 4.67
N PRO A 30 4.62 4.44 5.54
CA PRO A 30 5.57 3.34 5.71
C PRO A 30 5.51 2.27 4.60
N ILE A 31 5.11 2.62 3.37
CA ILE A 31 4.96 1.67 2.25
C ILE A 31 6.19 1.72 1.36
N HIS A 32 6.96 0.63 1.32
CA HIS A 32 8.19 0.57 0.54
C HIS A 32 8.10 -0.38 -0.66
N LEU A 33 8.58 0.09 -1.81
CA LEU A 33 8.77 -0.76 -2.98
C LEU A 33 10.05 -1.58 -2.88
N VAL A 34 9.92 -2.87 -3.13
CA VAL A 34 11.01 -3.83 -3.27
C VAL A 34 11.09 -4.25 -4.74
N LYS A 35 12.26 -4.08 -5.36
CA LYS A 35 12.49 -4.57 -6.73
C LYS A 35 12.93 -6.04 -6.69
N ILE A 36 12.23 -6.87 -7.45
CA ILE A 36 12.61 -8.27 -7.73
C ILE A 36 12.73 -8.41 -9.25
N GLY A 37 13.96 -8.36 -9.75
CA GLY A 37 14.25 -8.32 -11.17
C GLY A 37 13.55 -7.14 -11.85
N ARG A 38 12.65 -7.43 -12.80
CA ARG A 38 11.86 -6.43 -13.55
C ARG A 38 10.55 -6.04 -12.86
N ARG A 39 10.21 -6.66 -11.73
CA ARG A 39 8.93 -6.46 -11.04
C ARG A 39 9.13 -5.63 -9.78
N SER A 40 8.24 -4.68 -9.55
CA SER A 40 8.13 -3.97 -8.29
C SER A 40 7.08 -4.68 -7.42
N MET A 41 7.45 -4.93 -6.17
CA MET A 41 6.62 -5.59 -5.17
C MET A 41 6.58 -4.75 -3.90
N VAL A 42 5.64 -5.06 -3.01
CA VAL A 42 5.46 -4.38 -1.72
C VAL A 42 5.52 -5.43 -0.62
N ARG A 43 6.06 -5.09 0.55
CA ARG A 43 5.92 -5.94 1.72
C ARG A 43 4.50 -5.86 2.25
N GLN A 44 3.88 -7.01 2.46
CA GLN A 44 2.55 -7.05 3.03
C GLN A 44 2.49 -6.38 4.42
N SER A 45 3.53 -6.57 5.24
CA SER A 45 3.66 -5.95 6.56
C SER A 45 3.60 -4.42 6.52
N ASP A 46 4.13 -3.82 5.45
CA ASP A 46 4.14 -2.36 5.28
C ASP A 46 2.72 -1.84 5.01
N LEU A 47 1.93 -2.59 4.22
CA LEU A 47 0.52 -2.29 3.96
C LEU A 47 -0.32 -2.44 5.23
N GLU A 48 -0.13 -3.55 5.96
CA GLU A 48 -0.83 -3.81 7.21
C GLU A 48 -0.54 -2.72 8.25
N SER A 49 0.73 -2.31 8.36
CA SER A 49 1.14 -1.22 9.25
C SER A 49 0.47 0.11 8.86
N TYR A 50 0.44 0.44 7.57
CA TYR A 50 -0.24 1.63 7.10
C TYR A 50 -1.74 1.59 7.39
N ILE A 51 -2.41 0.48 7.07
CA ILE A 51 -3.86 0.30 7.32
C ILE A 51 -4.16 0.44 8.83
N ALA A 52 -3.31 -0.11 9.69
CA ALA A 52 -3.46 0.01 11.14
C ALA A 52 -3.27 1.44 11.68
N THR A 53 -2.53 2.29 10.95
CA THR A 53 -2.38 3.72 11.30
C THR A 53 -3.51 4.60 10.80
N LEU A 54 -4.31 4.12 9.83
CA LEU A 54 -5.47 4.86 9.38
C LEU A 54 -6.43 4.97 10.57
N PRO A 55 -6.95 6.17 10.87
CA PRO A 55 -8.06 6.27 11.79
C PRO A 55 -9.16 5.35 11.25
N ALA A 56 -9.80 4.59 12.14
CA ALA A 56 -11.01 3.85 11.80
C ALA A 56 -12.08 4.86 11.39
N GLY A 57 -12.00 5.30 10.13
CA GLY A 57 -12.93 6.21 9.50
C GLY A 57 -14.19 5.42 9.25
N ASP A 58 -15.06 5.44 10.26
CA ASP A 58 -16.49 5.29 10.20
C ASP A 58 -16.99 4.05 9.43
N GLU A 59 -17.36 3.02 10.20
CA GLU A 59 -18.67 2.40 10.00
C GLU A 59 -19.77 3.48 10.12
N ALA A 60 -19.90 4.33 9.11
CA ALA A 60 -21.04 5.22 8.96
C ALA A 60 -22.08 4.53 8.08
N ALA A 61 -23.08 3.97 8.79
CA ALA A 61 -24.47 3.74 8.37
C ALA A 61 -24.78 2.62 7.36
#